data_AF-A0A3M1LX58-F1
#
_entry.id   AF-A0A3M1LX58-F1
#
_cell.length_a   1.000
_cell.length_b   1.000
_cell.length_c   1.000
_cell.angle_alpha   90.00
_cell.angle_beta   90.00
_cell.angle_gamma   90.00
#
_symmetry.space_group_name_H-M   'P 1'
#
loop_
_entity.id
_entity.type
_entity.pdbx_description
1 polymer ?
#
loop_
_entity_poly.entity_id
_entity_poly.type
_entity_poly.pdbx_seq_one_letter_code
_entity_poly.pdbx_strand_id
1 'polypeptide(L)'
;MKKPTLDYLAAKTAQRITQVIGTDVKRQNKVAPKDVEILATKALGVLQAQGVYAMALFLLSRSGSESKATKMSVEERVACEIMAQLWPLRKPIEALEREASNSGAGGNGEIAYDRINEEKKHLLQEFADLTKDLDTLLLVRDLYEQTLVYARYGAKATKASEGTGSDGDRRASP
;
A
#
# COMPACT_ATOMS: atom_id res chain seq x y z
N MET A 1 -0.81 26.04 10.78
CA MET A 1 -0.30 24.70 10.38
C MET A 1 0.19 24.76 8.95
N LYS A 2 1.30 24.10 8.60
CA LYS A 2 1.74 23.97 7.20
C LYS A 2 0.71 23.11 6.46
N LYS A 3 0.29 23.52 5.27
CA LYS A 3 -0.58 22.69 4.41
C LYS A 3 0.17 21.42 4.00
N PRO A 4 -0.45 20.23 4.06
CA PRO A 4 0.17 18.99 3.61
C PRO A 4 0.46 19.04 2.11
N THR A 5 1.53 18.38 1.69
CA THR A 5 1.94 18.23 0.28
C THR A 5 1.65 16.83 -0.24
N LEU A 6 1.70 16.64 -1.56
CA LEU A 6 1.58 15.31 -2.16
C LEU A 6 2.68 14.36 -1.71
N ASP A 7 3.91 14.86 -1.56
CA ASP A 7 5.03 14.08 -1.01
C ASP A 7 4.74 13.62 0.43
N TYR A 8 4.16 14.50 1.27
CA TYR A 8 3.74 14.12 2.62
C TYR A 8 2.66 13.03 2.59
N LEU A 9 1.66 13.14 1.70
CA LEU A 9 0.65 12.10 1.53
C LEU A 9 1.27 10.77 1.09
N ALA A 10 2.20 10.81 0.14
CA ALA A 10 2.92 9.63 -0.33
C ALA A 10 3.68 8.95 0.81
N ALA A 11 4.48 9.72 1.58
CA ALA A 11 5.25 9.21 2.70
C ALA A 11 4.37 8.63 3.80
N LYS A 12 3.28 9.34 4.17
CA LYS A 12 2.33 8.88 5.18
C LYS A 12 1.62 7.60 4.75
N THR A 13 1.20 7.52 3.49
CA THR A 13 0.51 6.35 2.95
C THR A 13 1.47 5.15 2.85
N ALA A 14 2.71 5.38 2.40
CA ALA A 14 3.75 4.37 2.39
C ALA A 14 4.03 3.81 3.80
N GLN A 15 4.07 4.68 4.81
CA GLN A 15 4.21 4.25 6.20
C GLN A 15 3.03 3.36 6.63
N ARG A 16 1.79 3.73 6.29
CA ARG A 16 0.60 2.89 6.56
C ARG A 16 0.70 1.53 5.88
N ILE A 17 1.14 1.47 4.62
CA ILE A 17 1.37 0.20 3.91
C ILE A 17 2.32 -0.70 4.72
N THR A 18 3.40 -0.16 5.28
CA THR A 18 4.36 -0.97 6.05
C THR A 18 3.82 -1.48 7.38
N GLN A 19 2.68 -0.97 7.89
CA GLN A 19 2.07 -1.45 9.14
C GLN A 19 1.51 -2.88 9.02
N VAL A 20 1.40 -3.42 7.81
CA VAL A 20 1.05 -4.85 7.61
C VAL A 20 2.16 -5.80 8.05
N ILE A 21 3.40 -5.33 8.16
CA ILE A 21 4.54 -6.14 8.61
C ILE A 21 4.28 -6.66 10.02
N GLY A 22 4.52 -7.95 10.25
CA GLY A 22 4.31 -8.62 11.53
C GLY A 22 2.87 -9.08 11.79
N THR A 23 1.91 -8.71 10.93
CA THR A 23 0.52 -9.19 11.05
C THR A 23 0.40 -10.68 10.76
N ASP A 24 -0.46 -11.35 11.52
CA ASP A 24 -0.71 -12.79 11.38
C ASP A 24 -1.59 -13.09 10.16
N VAL A 25 -1.18 -14.12 9.43
CA VAL A 25 -1.88 -14.63 8.24
C VAL A 25 -2.09 -16.13 8.35
N LYS A 26 -2.62 -16.76 7.29
CA LYS A 26 -2.89 -18.20 7.26
C LYS A 26 -1.66 -19.04 7.64
N ARG A 27 -1.92 -20.14 8.37
CA ARG A 27 -0.93 -21.12 8.85
C ARG A 27 0.06 -20.55 9.88
N GLN A 28 -0.40 -19.64 10.76
CA GLN A 28 0.44 -19.04 11.82
C GLN A 28 1.70 -18.35 11.26
N ASN A 29 1.63 -17.91 10.01
CA ASN A 29 2.71 -17.17 9.38
C ASN A 29 2.50 -15.67 9.62
N LYS A 30 3.57 -14.88 9.47
CA LYS A 30 3.54 -13.43 9.57
C LYS A 30 4.03 -12.80 8.28
N VAL A 31 3.54 -11.61 7.99
CA VAL A 31 4.06 -10.81 6.87
C VAL A 31 5.46 -10.30 7.23
N ALA A 32 6.48 -10.68 6.46
CA ALA A 32 7.83 -10.19 6.63
C ALA A 32 8.06 -8.89 5.83
N PRO A 33 9.05 -8.06 6.19
CA PRO A 33 9.36 -6.86 5.42
C PRO A 33 9.68 -7.16 3.94
N LYS A 34 10.36 -8.29 3.67
CA LYS A 34 10.69 -8.73 2.31
C LYS A 34 9.43 -8.94 1.44
N ASP A 35 8.31 -9.34 2.02
CA ASP A 35 7.07 -9.59 1.27
C ASP A 35 6.47 -8.28 0.76
N VAL A 36 6.46 -7.24 1.60
CA VAL A 36 6.05 -5.88 1.23
C VAL A 36 7.00 -5.31 0.18
N GLU A 37 8.32 -5.45 0.37
CA GLU A 37 9.35 -5.02 -0.59
C GLU A 37 9.09 -5.63 -1.99
N ILE A 38 8.89 -6.94 -2.06
CA ILE A 38 8.67 -7.67 -3.33
C ILE A 38 7.39 -7.19 -4.00
N LEU A 39 6.26 -7.15 -3.28
CA LEU A 39 4.99 -6.84 -3.93
C LEU A 39 4.90 -5.37 -4.34
N ALA A 40 5.41 -4.44 -3.51
CA ALA A 40 5.51 -3.03 -3.88
C ALA A 40 6.40 -2.83 -5.12
N THR A 41 7.52 -3.57 -5.22
CA THR A 41 8.40 -3.52 -6.40
C THR A 41 7.71 -4.03 -7.66
N LYS A 42 6.96 -5.13 -7.57
CA LYS A 42 6.19 -5.66 -8.71
C LYS A 42 5.09 -4.68 -9.14
N ALA A 43 4.32 -4.15 -8.18
CA ALA A 43 3.26 -3.18 -8.46
C ALA A 43 3.82 -1.91 -9.10
N LEU A 44 4.94 -1.40 -8.59
CA LEU A 44 5.67 -0.25 -9.17
C LEU A 44 6.10 -0.53 -10.61
N GLY A 45 6.68 -1.70 -10.88
CA GLY A 45 7.06 -2.09 -12.24
C GLY A 45 5.87 -2.13 -13.21
N VAL A 46 4.72 -2.66 -12.77
CA VAL A 46 3.49 -2.66 -13.58
C VAL A 46 2.97 -1.23 -13.79
N LEU A 47 2.97 -0.38 -12.76
CA LEU A 47 2.56 1.02 -12.86
C LEU A 47 3.40 1.79 -13.88
N GLN A 48 4.72 1.63 -13.82
CA GLN A 48 5.67 2.34 -14.68
C GLN A 48 5.56 1.89 -16.14
N ALA A 49 5.38 0.59 -16.38
CA ALA A 49 5.35 0.01 -17.73
C ALA A 49 3.96 0.02 -18.39
N GLN A 50 2.88 -0.11 -17.61
CA GLN A 50 1.53 -0.39 -18.11
C GLN A 50 0.45 0.54 -17.54
N GLY A 51 0.80 1.48 -16.64
CA GLY A 51 -0.11 2.49 -16.12
C GLY A 51 -0.97 2.05 -14.92
N VAL A 52 -1.80 2.98 -14.44
CA VAL A 52 -2.56 2.86 -13.19
C VAL A 52 -3.57 1.71 -13.23
N TYR A 53 -4.32 1.58 -14.34
CA TYR A 53 -5.33 0.54 -14.47
C TYR A 53 -4.75 -0.88 -14.44
N ALA A 54 -3.63 -1.10 -15.15
CA ALA A 54 -2.94 -2.38 -15.16
C ALA A 54 -2.37 -2.73 -13.77
N MET A 55 -1.84 -1.73 -13.04
CA MET A 55 -1.38 -1.93 -11.67
C MET A 55 -2.54 -2.31 -10.73
N ALA A 56 -3.69 -1.65 -10.86
CA ALA A 56 -4.87 -1.99 -10.09
C ALA A 56 -5.33 -3.44 -10.36
N LEU A 57 -5.42 -3.84 -11.64
CA LEU A 57 -5.72 -5.23 -12.03
C LEU A 57 -4.70 -6.21 -11.44
N PHE A 58 -3.42 -5.90 -11.50
CA PHE A 58 -2.36 -6.73 -10.94
C PHE A 58 -2.58 -6.95 -9.43
N LEU A 59 -2.74 -5.88 -8.65
CA LEU A 59 -2.97 -5.98 -7.21
C LEU A 59 -4.26 -6.74 -6.88
N LEU A 60 -5.36 -6.47 -7.57
CA LEU A 60 -6.64 -7.18 -7.38
C LEU A 60 -6.57 -8.65 -7.82
N SER A 61 -5.67 -9.01 -8.73
CA SER A 61 -5.40 -10.41 -9.09
C SER A 61 -4.56 -11.13 -8.03
N ARG A 62 -3.76 -10.38 -7.25
CA ARG A 62 -2.96 -10.91 -6.12
C ARG A 62 -3.73 -10.94 -4.80
N SER A 63 -4.80 -10.15 -4.67
CA SER A 63 -5.61 -10.05 -3.46
C SER A 63 -6.43 -11.30 -3.14
N GLY A 64 -6.57 -12.24 -4.09
CA GLY A 64 -7.27 -13.51 -3.86
C GLY A 64 -8.77 -13.36 -3.65
N SER A 65 -9.37 -14.18 -2.79
CA SER A 65 -10.81 -14.13 -2.49
C SER A 65 -11.15 -14.09 -1.00
N GLU A 66 -10.17 -14.23 -0.12
CA GLU A 66 -10.38 -14.21 1.33
C GLU A 66 -10.45 -12.78 1.86
N SER A 67 -11.35 -12.49 2.80
CA SER A 67 -11.44 -11.18 3.46
C SER A 67 -10.76 -11.17 4.83
N LYS A 68 -10.64 -12.33 5.49
CA LYS A 68 -10.06 -12.43 6.84
C LYS A 68 -8.55 -12.64 6.75
N ALA A 69 -7.77 -11.79 7.44
CA ALA A 69 -6.31 -11.85 7.44
C ALA A 69 -5.76 -13.25 7.78
N THR A 70 -6.34 -13.94 8.78
CA THR A 70 -5.94 -15.30 9.20
C THR A 70 -6.23 -16.39 8.17
N LYS A 71 -6.95 -16.08 7.08
CA LYS A 71 -7.22 -16.98 5.94
C LYS A 71 -6.45 -16.60 4.68
N MET A 72 -5.96 -15.36 4.60
CA MET A 72 -5.14 -14.89 3.49
C MET A 72 -3.74 -15.53 3.54
N SER A 73 -3.17 -15.80 2.37
CA SER A 73 -1.73 -15.92 2.19
C SER A 73 -1.04 -14.56 2.43
N VAL A 74 0.29 -14.59 2.58
CA VAL A 74 1.08 -13.37 2.73
C VAL A 74 0.89 -12.44 1.52
N GLU A 75 0.91 -12.96 0.29
CA GLU A 75 0.76 -12.16 -0.91
C GLU A 75 -0.63 -11.51 -1.00
N GLU A 76 -1.70 -12.26 -0.67
CA GLU A 76 -3.07 -11.72 -0.64
C GLU A 76 -3.22 -10.59 0.39
N ARG A 77 -2.68 -10.79 1.60
CA ARG A 77 -2.76 -9.79 2.68
C ARG A 77 -2.06 -8.49 2.31
N VAL A 78 -0.85 -8.59 1.73
CA VAL A 78 -0.08 -7.41 1.30
C VAL A 78 -0.73 -6.74 0.10
N ALA A 79 -1.27 -7.50 -0.86
CA ALA A 79 -1.99 -6.94 -2.01
C ALA A 79 -3.22 -6.14 -1.59
N CYS A 80 -4.00 -6.68 -0.65
CA CYS A 80 -5.15 -5.97 -0.08
C CYS A 80 -4.72 -4.70 0.66
N GLU A 81 -3.62 -4.74 1.42
CA GLU A 81 -3.11 -3.55 2.10
C GLU A 81 -2.72 -2.45 1.12
N ILE A 82 -1.89 -2.78 0.12
CA ILE A 82 -1.42 -1.79 -0.85
C ILE A 82 -2.62 -1.17 -1.57
N MET A 83 -3.57 -1.98 -2.03
CA MET A 83 -4.77 -1.46 -2.69
C MET A 83 -5.60 -0.56 -1.75
N ALA A 84 -5.82 -0.98 -0.51
CA ALA A 84 -6.57 -0.23 0.49
C ALA A 84 -5.95 1.13 0.78
N GLN A 85 -4.62 1.19 0.92
CA GLN A 85 -3.91 2.43 1.22
C GLN A 85 -3.78 3.35 0.00
N LEU A 86 -3.68 2.81 -1.22
CA LEU A 86 -3.65 3.62 -2.44
C LEU A 86 -5.03 4.16 -2.84
N TRP A 87 -6.11 3.50 -2.41
CA TRP A 87 -7.47 3.84 -2.82
C TRP A 87 -7.88 5.32 -2.59
N PRO A 88 -7.60 5.96 -1.44
CA PRO A 88 -7.91 7.36 -1.25
C PRO A 88 -7.12 8.28 -2.19
N LEU A 89 -5.89 7.87 -2.54
CA LEU A 89 -4.97 8.65 -3.37
C LEU A 89 -5.37 8.68 -4.86
N ARG A 90 -6.39 7.91 -5.29
CA ARG A 90 -6.99 8.01 -6.63
C ARG A 90 -7.66 9.38 -6.86
N LYS A 91 -7.95 10.09 -5.78
CA LYS A 91 -8.49 11.45 -5.75
C LYS A 91 -7.53 12.37 -4.99
N PRO A 92 -6.39 12.74 -5.59
CA PRO A 92 -5.27 13.35 -4.89
C PRO A 92 -5.62 14.70 -4.24
N ILE A 93 -6.47 15.51 -4.90
CA ILE A 93 -6.90 16.81 -4.36
C ILE A 93 -7.81 16.63 -3.14
N GLU A 94 -8.83 15.78 -3.23
CA GLU A 94 -9.71 15.45 -2.09
C GLU A 94 -8.89 14.88 -0.90
N ALA A 95 -7.88 14.05 -1.18
CA ALA A 95 -6.99 13.49 -0.17
C ALA A 95 -6.16 14.58 0.55
N LEU A 96 -5.64 15.57 -0.19
CA LEU A 96 -4.91 16.72 0.37
C LEU A 96 -5.80 17.59 1.24
N GLU A 97 -7.00 17.91 0.76
CA GLU A 97 -7.96 18.75 1.47
C GLU A 97 -8.40 18.11 2.78
N ARG A 98 -8.63 16.79 2.77
CA ARG A 98 -8.96 16.01 3.97
C ARG A 98 -7.83 16.04 4.99
N GLU A 99 -6.59 15.88 4.54
CA GLU A 99 -5.41 15.95 5.40
C GLU A 99 -5.23 17.35 5.99
N ALA A 100 -5.49 18.40 5.21
CA ALA A 100 -5.38 19.79 5.66
C ALA A 100 -6.45 20.14 6.71
N SER A 101 -7.63 19.52 6.60
CA SER A 101 -8.78 19.79 7.47
C SER A 101 -8.71 19.08 8.82
N ASN A 102 -7.62 18.36 9.13
CA ASN A 102 -7.36 17.66 10.40
C ASN A 102 -8.51 16.75 10.88
N SER A 103 -9.40 16.37 9.97
CA SER A 103 -10.58 15.55 10.24
C SER A 103 -10.13 14.09 10.22
N GLY A 104 -9.58 13.63 11.35
CA GLY A 104 -9.10 12.27 11.55
C GLY A 104 -10.19 11.20 11.62
N ALA A 105 -11.38 11.45 11.06
CA ALA A 105 -12.53 10.55 11.14
C ALA A 105 -13.02 10.20 9.73
N GLY A 106 -13.17 8.89 9.50
CA GLY A 106 -13.46 8.26 8.21
C GLY A 106 -14.54 8.97 7.39
N GLY A 107 -14.15 9.34 6.17
CA GLY A 107 -15.05 9.78 5.11
C GLY A 107 -14.81 8.94 3.86
N ASN A 108 -15.86 8.85 3.03
CA ASN A 108 -16.14 8.14 1.76
C ASN A 108 -15.03 7.79 0.74
N GLY A 109 -13.76 7.66 1.13
CA GLY A 109 -12.64 7.31 0.26
C GLY A 109 -11.64 6.36 0.87
N GLU A 110 -11.80 5.92 2.13
CA GLU A 110 -11.00 4.83 2.69
C GLU A 110 -11.74 3.50 2.51
N ILE A 111 -11.00 2.47 2.14
CA ILE A 111 -11.48 1.09 2.11
C ILE A 111 -10.56 0.26 2.99
N ALA A 112 -11.14 -0.55 3.87
CA ALA A 112 -10.37 -1.47 4.68
C ALA A 112 -9.87 -2.66 3.84
N TYR A 113 -8.72 -3.23 4.21
CA TYR A 113 -8.09 -4.32 3.44
C TYR A 113 -9.02 -5.54 3.28
N ASP A 114 -9.89 -5.80 4.26
CA ASP A 114 -10.83 -6.92 4.28
C ASP A 114 -12.02 -6.73 3.32
N ARG A 115 -12.29 -5.50 2.88
CA ARG A 115 -13.36 -5.18 1.93
C ARG A 115 -12.92 -5.21 0.46
N ILE A 116 -11.61 -5.27 0.19
CA ILE A 116 -11.05 -5.25 -1.18
C ILE A 116 -11.66 -6.33 -2.07
N ASN A 117 -11.78 -7.55 -1.57
CA ASN A 117 -12.25 -8.69 -2.37
C ASN A 117 -13.77 -8.64 -2.63
N GLU A 118 -14.52 -8.00 -1.75
CA GLU A 118 -15.97 -7.79 -1.92
C GLU A 118 -16.25 -6.66 -2.93
N GLU A 119 -15.37 -5.66 -3.00
CA GLU A 119 -15.56 -4.47 -3.84
C GLU A 119 -14.84 -4.50 -5.20
N LYS A 120 -14.16 -5.61 -5.58
CA LYS A 120 -13.31 -5.64 -6.79
C LYS A 120 -13.93 -5.04 -8.04
N LYS A 121 -15.20 -5.35 -8.32
CA LYS A 121 -15.90 -4.82 -9.50
C LYS A 121 -16.04 -3.30 -9.43
N HIS A 122 -16.41 -2.78 -8.27
CA HIS A 122 -16.51 -1.34 -8.02
C HIS A 122 -15.14 -0.66 -8.11
N LEU A 123 -14.12 -1.24 -7.49
CA LEU A 123 -12.74 -0.72 -7.56
C LEU A 123 -12.25 -0.63 -9.02
N LEU A 124 -12.45 -1.70 -9.80
CA LEU A 124 -12.07 -1.73 -11.21
C LEU A 124 -12.84 -0.71 -12.05
N GLN A 125 -14.11 -0.51 -11.77
CA GLN A 125 -14.92 0.49 -12.47
C GLN A 125 -14.38 1.90 -12.20
N GLU A 126 -14.09 2.24 -10.95
CA GLU A 126 -13.52 3.55 -10.58
C GLU A 126 -12.14 3.77 -11.21
N PHE A 127 -11.28 2.74 -11.27
CA PHE A 127 -10.00 2.84 -11.97
C PHE A 127 -10.15 2.98 -13.49
N ALA A 128 -11.19 2.39 -14.09
CA ALA A 128 -11.50 2.59 -15.51
C ALA A 128 -12.00 4.02 -15.75
N ASP A 129 -12.85 4.54 -14.86
CA ASP A 129 -13.36 5.90 -14.94
C ASP A 129 -12.26 6.94 -14.75
N LEU A 130 -11.25 6.66 -13.92
CA LEU A 130 -10.04 7.49 -13.80
C LEU A 130 -9.33 7.70 -15.15
N THR A 131 -9.39 6.73 -16.07
CA THR A 131 -8.74 6.87 -17.39
C THR A 131 -9.43 7.88 -18.32
N LYS A 132 -10.62 8.36 -17.95
CA LYS A 132 -11.36 9.40 -18.70
C LYS A 132 -10.80 10.80 -18.45
N ASP A 133 -10.04 11.00 -17.37
CA ASP A 133 -9.42 12.27 -17.01
C ASP A 133 -7.89 12.12 -16.99
N LEU A 134 -7.25 12.63 -18.04
CA LEU A 134 -5.80 12.52 -18.21
C LEU A 134 -5.01 13.25 -17.11
N ASP A 135 -5.46 14.43 -16.70
CA ASP A 135 -4.73 15.25 -15.73
C ASP A 135 -4.74 14.58 -14.36
N THR A 136 -5.92 14.11 -13.94
CA THR A 136 -6.04 13.35 -12.69
C THR A 136 -5.29 12.02 -12.79
N LEU A 137 -5.34 11.32 -13.92
CA LEU A 137 -4.62 10.06 -14.13
C LEU A 137 -3.10 10.22 -13.99
N LEU A 138 -2.52 11.27 -14.58
CA LEU A 138 -1.08 11.55 -14.49
C LEU A 138 -0.68 11.89 -13.05
N LEU A 139 -1.49 12.68 -12.35
CA LEU A 139 -1.24 13.01 -10.95
C LEU A 139 -1.32 11.78 -10.03
N VAL A 140 -2.29 10.89 -10.25
CA VAL A 140 -2.41 9.62 -9.53
C VAL A 140 -1.22 8.71 -9.81
N ARG A 141 -0.77 8.63 -11.07
CA ARG A 141 0.41 7.85 -11.46
C ARG A 141 1.64 8.29 -10.68
N ASP A 142 1.95 9.59 -10.67
CA ASP A 142 3.13 10.12 -10.00
C ASP A 142 3.05 9.92 -8.48
N LEU A 143 1.86 10.16 -7.90
CA LEU A 143 1.63 9.97 -6.47
C LEU A 143 1.75 8.49 -6.05
N TYR A 144 1.21 7.58 -6.85
CA TYR A 144 1.32 6.13 -6.61
C TYR A 144 2.76 5.65 -6.75
N GLU A 145 3.49 6.15 -7.76
CA GLU A 145 4.90 5.84 -7.96
C GLU A 145 5.71 6.22 -6.73
N GLN A 146 5.57 7.45 -6.26
CA GLN A 146 6.27 7.94 -5.08
C GLN A 146 5.90 7.15 -3.81
N THR A 147 4.60 6.85 -3.63
CA THR A 147 4.12 6.04 -2.50
C THR A 147 4.73 4.62 -2.52
N LEU A 148 4.74 3.96 -3.69
CA LEU A 148 5.28 2.60 -3.82
C LEU A 148 6.80 2.55 -3.67
N VAL A 149 7.52 3.58 -4.15
CA VAL A 149 8.96 3.75 -3.91
C VAL A 149 9.24 3.86 -2.41
N TYR A 150 8.50 4.71 -1.70
CA TYR A 150 8.65 4.87 -0.26
C TYR A 150 8.26 3.61 0.50
N ALA A 151 7.21 2.90 0.11
CA ALA A 151 6.80 1.65 0.75
C ALA A 151 7.88 0.57 0.57
N ARG A 152 8.46 0.45 -0.63
CA ARG A 152 9.57 -0.46 -0.91
C ARG A 152 10.79 -0.18 -0.02
N TYR A 153 11.22 1.07 0.06
CA TYR A 153 12.37 1.42 0.88
C TYR A 153 12.07 1.39 2.39
N GLY A 154 10.84 1.70 2.80
CA GLY A 154 10.37 1.55 4.17
C GLY A 154 10.46 0.10 4.62
N ALA A 155 9.94 -0.84 3.82
CA ALA A 155 10.06 -2.26 4.08
C ALA A 155 11.54 -2.74 4.14
N LYS A 156 12.38 -2.23 3.23
CA LYS A 156 13.83 -2.53 3.23
C LYS A 156 14.54 -2.00 4.49
N ALA A 157 14.16 -0.82 4.98
CA ALA A 157 14.71 -0.25 6.20
C ALA A 157 14.29 -1.05 7.44
N THR A 158 13.02 -1.48 7.52
CA THR A 158 12.54 -2.38 8.59
C THR A 158 13.34 -3.67 8.61
N LYS A 159 13.56 -4.30 7.45
CA LYS A 159 14.40 -5.50 7.32
C LYS A 159 15.83 -5.31 7.84
N ALA A 160 16.45 -4.16 7.54
CA ALA A 160 17.80 -3.86 7.98
C ALA A 160 17.88 -3.71 9.51
N SER A 161 16.86 -3.09 10.12
CA SER A 161 16.78 -2.92 11.58
C SER A 161 16.62 -4.24 12.34
N GLU A 162 15.91 -5.23 11.76
CA GLU A 162 15.76 -6.57 12.34
C GLU A 162 17.08 -7.37 12.31
N GLY A 163 17.90 -7.19 11.26
CA GLY A 163 19.17 -7.90 11.10
C GLY A 163 20.30 -7.43 12.02
N THR A 164 20.29 -6.15 12.44
CA THR A 164 21.31 -5.59 13.34
C THR A 164 21.13 -5.98 14.81
N GLY A 165 19.95 -6.48 15.20
CA GLY A 165 19.65 -6.87 16.58
C GLY A 165 20.12 -8.27 16.99
N SER A 166 20.41 -9.17 16.05
CA SER A 166 20.72 -10.58 16.34
C SER A 166 22.21 -10.93 16.43
N ASP A 167 23.10 -9.99 16.11
CA ASP A 167 24.56 -10.23 16.04
C ASP A 167 25.35 -9.61 17.21
N GLY A 168 24.68 -8.79 18.04
CA GLY A 168 25.27 -8.17 19.24
C GLY A 168 25.32 -9.07 20.48
N ASP A 169 24.56 -10.18 20.50
CA ASP A 169 24.36 -11.03 21.68
C ASP A 169 25.20 -12.34 21.67
N ARG A 170 26.08 -12.51 20.68
CA ARG A 170 26.97 -13.70 20.56
C ARG A 170 28.44 -13.43 20.81
N ARG A 171 28.80 -12.25 21.31
CA ARG A 171 30.20 -11.87 21.62
C ARG A 171 30.51 -11.66 23.10
N ALA A 172 29.62 -12.05 24.01
CA ALA A 172 29.93 -12.12 25.43
C ALA A 172 29.93 -13.57 25.92
N SER A 173 31.13 -14.01 26.31
CA SER A 173 31.51 -15.18 27.13
C SER A 173 31.92 -16.48 26.42
N PRO A 174 32.95 -17.18 26.94
CA PRO A 174 33.93 -16.80 27.97
C PRO A 174 35.23 -16.22 27.40
#